data_AF-A0A7Y2U7Z4-F1
#
_entry.id   AF-A0A7Y2U7Z4-F1
#
_cell.length_a   1.000
_cell.length_b   1.000
_cell.length_c   1.000
_cell.angle_alpha   90.00
_cell.angle_beta   90.00
_cell.angle_gamma   90.00
#
_symmetry.space_group_name_H-M   'P 1'
#
loop_
_entity.id
_entity.type
_entity.pdbx_description
1 polymer ?
#
loop_
_entity_poly.entity_id
_entity_poly.type
_entity_poly.pdbx_seq_one_letter_code
_entity_poly.pdbx_strand_id
1 'polypeptide(L)'
;MSQIPTLPSDDIRQVMWRFADRYDLQMSVQSARQVARTTVARLVAEGERNHHEWTDKKNELLEAYDASGLTNLYMEPEHGGFIQGPKNMAMALVAFEISWVDAGAATCGLASNLALAPIHERGTDEQRDHYMG
;
A
#
# COMPACT_ATOMS: atom_id res chain seq x y z
N MET A 1 -13.61 -35.78 12.15
CA MET A 1 -13.30 -34.34 12.18
C MET A 1 -13.43 -33.81 10.77
N SER A 2 -14.50 -33.05 10.47
CA SER A 2 -14.62 -32.39 9.16
C SER A 2 -13.51 -31.34 9.05
N GLN A 3 -12.70 -31.40 7.99
CA GLN A 3 -11.73 -30.35 7.74
C GLN A 3 -12.48 -29.02 7.62
N ILE A 4 -12.05 -28.02 8.40
CA ILE A 4 -12.46 -26.64 8.16
C ILE A 4 -12.07 -26.34 6.71
N PRO A 5 -12.99 -25.89 5.83
CA PRO A 5 -12.62 -25.49 4.49
C PRO A 5 -11.50 -24.46 4.60
N THR A 6 -10.30 -24.79 4.13
CA THR A 6 -9.18 -23.86 4.12
C THR A 6 -9.60 -22.65 3.30
N LEU A 7 -9.37 -21.45 3.82
CA LEU A 7 -9.54 -20.23 3.05
C LEU A 7 -8.76 -20.34 1.72
N PRO A 8 -9.25 -19.72 0.63
CA PRO A 8 -8.54 -19.71 -0.64
C PRO A 8 -7.07 -19.34 -0.43
N SER A 9 -6.17 -20.14 -0.99
CA SER A 9 -4.75 -19.79 -1.04
C SER A 9 -4.57 -18.52 -1.90
N ASP A 10 -3.40 -17.89 -1.80
CA ASP A 10 -3.11 -16.69 -2.59
C ASP A 10 -3.22 -16.93 -4.09
N ASP A 11 -2.77 -18.08 -4.58
CA ASP A 11 -2.87 -18.44 -5.99
C ASP A 11 -4.33 -18.51 -6.45
N ILE A 12 -5.23 -19.00 -5.58
CA ILE A 12 -6.67 -19.01 -5.86
C ILE A 12 -7.23 -17.58 -5.86
N ARG A 13 -6.84 -16.73 -4.90
CA ARG A 13 -7.26 -15.31 -4.87
C ARG A 13 -6.80 -14.57 -6.12
N GLN A 14 -5.58 -14.83 -6.58
CA GLN A 14 -5.04 -14.25 -7.81
C GLN A 14 -5.89 -14.57 -9.04
N VAL A 15 -6.34 -15.83 -9.16
CA VAL A 15 -7.27 -16.23 -10.23
C VAL A 15 -8.65 -15.60 -10.03
N MET A 16 -9.22 -15.70 -8.83
CA MET A 16 -10.57 -15.17 -8.52
C MET A 16 -10.68 -13.66 -8.74
N TRP A 17 -9.65 -12.91 -8.37
CA TRP A 17 -9.57 -11.45 -8.51
C TRP A 17 -8.91 -11.02 -9.82
N ARG A 18 -8.60 -11.97 -10.71
CA ARG A 18 -8.14 -11.74 -12.08
C ARG A 18 -6.84 -10.95 -12.19
N PHE A 19 -5.85 -11.31 -11.38
CA PHE A 19 -4.49 -10.73 -11.45
C PHE A 19 -3.37 -11.79 -11.42
N ALA A 20 -3.69 -13.05 -11.73
CA ALA A 20 -2.72 -14.14 -11.77
C ALA A 20 -1.58 -13.94 -12.79
N ASP A 21 -1.82 -13.13 -13.82
CA ASP A 21 -0.86 -12.75 -14.86
C ASP A 21 -0.24 -11.35 -14.65
N ARG A 22 -0.60 -10.67 -13.57
CA ARG A 22 -0.17 -9.31 -13.24
C ARG A 22 0.94 -9.32 -12.19
N TYR A 23 2.17 -9.55 -12.66
CA TYR A 23 3.37 -9.59 -11.82
C TYR A 23 3.59 -8.29 -11.04
N ASP A 24 3.27 -7.13 -11.62
CA ASP A 24 3.33 -5.84 -10.95
C ASP A 24 2.43 -5.79 -9.70
N LEU A 25 1.20 -6.29 -9.79
CA LEU A 25 0.29 -6.39 -8.65
C LEU A 25 0.76 -7.42 -7.61
N GLN A 26 1.30 -8.55 -8.06
CA GLN A 26 1.88 -9.57 -7.17
C GLN A 26 3.06 -9.00 -6.39
N MET A 27 3.95 -8.23 -7.03
CA MET A 27 5.06 -7.56 -6.39
C MET A 27 4.59 -6.56 -5.33
N SER A 28 3.60 -5.71 -5.64
CA SER A 28 3.03 -4.78 -4.66
C SER A 28 2.43 -5.49 -3.44
N VAL A 29 1.74 -6.62 -3.65
CA VAL A 29 1.22 -7.47 -2.55
C VAL A 29 2.36 -7.99 -1.67
N GLN A 30 3.45 -8.49 -2.26
CA GLN A 30 4.58 -8.99 -1.48
C GLN A 30 5.29 -7.87 -0.71
N SER A 31 5.51 -6.71 -1.32
CA SER A 31 6.06 -5.53 -0.65
C SER A 31 5.20 -5.09 0.54
N ALA A 32 3.88 -5.00 0.35
CA ALA A 32 2.94 -4.65 1.42
C ALA A 32 2.97 -5.65 2.56
N ARG A 33 3.02 -6.96 2.26
CA ARG A 33 3.14 -8.01 3.28
C ARG A 33 4.44 -7.94 4.05
N GLN A 34 5.54 -7.64 3.37
CA GLN A 34 6.82 -7.49 4.03
C GLN A 34 6.74 -6.37 5.06
N VAL A 35 6.31 -5.17 4.66
CA VAL A 35 6.15 -4.02 5.57
C VAL A 35 5.16 -4.33 6.70
N ALA A 36 4.03 -4.98 6.39
CA ALA A 36 3.02 -5.36 7.36
C ALA A 36 3.57 -6.31 8.44
N ARG A 37 4.36 -7.32 8.02
CA ARG A 37 4.90 -8.36 8.92
C ARG A 37 6.19 -7.97 9.62
N THR A 38 6.83 -6.87 9.22
CA THR A 38 8.05 -6.36 9.87
C THR A 38 7.73 -5.08 10.65
N THR A 39 7.81 -3.92 10.02
CA THR A 39 7.71 -2.60 10.67
C THR A 39 6.35 -2.44 11.34
N VAL A 40 5.24 -2.71 10.64
CA VAL A 40 3.90 -2.52 11.19
C VAL A 40 3.65 -3.46 12.37
N ALA A 41 3.92 -4.76 12.21
CA ALA A 41 3.73 -5.75 13.27
C ALA A 41 4.55 -5.42 14.53
N ARG A 42 5.80 -4.95 14.36
CA ARG A 42 6.65 -4.52 15.47
C ARG A 42 6.07 -3.30 16.19
N LEU A 43 5.67 -2.26 15.45
CA LEU A 43 5.08 -1.04 16.05
C LEU A 43 3.77 -1.35 16.79
N VAL A 44 2.95 -2.25 16.24
CA VAL A 44 1.74 -2.75 16.93
C VAL A 44 2.11 -3.46 18.23
N ALA A 45 3.10 -4.35 18.21
CA ALA A 45 3.55 -5.08 19.40
C ALA A 45 4.15 -4.13 20.46
N GLU A 46 4.78 -3.04 20.05
CA GLU A 46 5.30 -1.98 20.92
C GLU A 46 4.21 -1.03 21.45
N GLY A 47 2.96 -1.18 21.00
CA GLY A 47 1.81 -0.43 21.51
C GLY A 47 1.51 0.88 20.80
N GLU A 48 2.20 1.21 19.70
CA GLU A 48 2.02 2.47 18.96
C GLU A 48 0.60 2.63 18.40
N ARG A 49 -0.11 1.51 18.19
CA ARG A 49 -1.52 1.49 17.76
C ARG A 49 -2.48 2.10 18.79
N ASN A 50 -2.10 2.15 20.07
CA ASN A 50 -3.02 2.49 21.15
C ASN A 50 -3.23 4.01 21.35
N HIS A 51 -2.53 4.85 20.60
CA HIS A 51 -2.68 6.31 20.64
C HIS A 51 -2.67 6.91 19.23
N HIS A 52 -3.21 8.12 19.10
CA HIS A 52 -3.28 8.85 17.83
C HIS A 52 -2.04 9.73 17.57
N GLU A 53 -1.24 10.02 18.60
CA GLU A 53 -0.05 10.87 18.46
C GLU A 53 0.93 10.32 17.43
N TRP A 54 1.50 11.20 16.61
CA TRP A 54 2.57 10.87 15.67
C TRP A 54 3.91 10.92 16.40
N THR A 55 4.52 9.76 16.59
CA THR A 55 5.78 9.57 17.31
C THR A 55 6.93 9.36 16.31
N ASP A 56 8.17 9.51 16.77
CA ASP A 56 9.35 9.17 15.97
C ASP A 56 9.32 7.72 15.48
N LYS A 57 8.79 6.80 16.30
CA LYS A 57 8.59 5.40 15.93
C LYS A 57 7.57 5.20 14.80
N LYS A 58 6.46 5.97 14.81
CA LYS A 58 5.49 5.94 13.69
C LYS A 58 6.07 6.56 12.42
N ASN A 59 7.02 7.47 12.53
CA ASN A 59 7.73 8.01 11.38
C ASN A 59 8.44 6.92 10.56
N GLU A 60 8.92 5.86 11.22
CA GLU A 60 9.52 4.70 10.55
C GLU A 60 8.56 3.99 9.58
N LEU A 61 7.23 4.18 9.70
CA LEU A 61 6.26 3.70 8.71
C LEU A 61 6.49 4.35 7.35
N LEU A 62 6.74 5.66 7.31
CA LEU A 62 6.94 6.39 6.06
C LEU A 62 8.20 5.91 5.36
N GLU A 63 9.29 5.76 6.11
CA GLU A 63 10.55 5.21 5.59
C GLU A 63 10.36 3.79 5.02
N ALA A 64 9.58 2.95 5.70
CA ALA A 64 9.28 1.60 5.23
C ALA A 64 8.42 1.60 3.95
N TYR A 65 7.46 2.53 3.83
CA TYR A 65 6.65 2.68 2.63
C TYR A 65 7.47 3.20 1.44
N ASP A 66 8.36 4.17 1.67
CA ASP A 66 9.24 4.70 0.65
C ASP A 66 10.21 3.64 0.14
N ALA A 67 10.89 2.93 1.06
CA ALA A 67 11.85 1.89 0.72
C ALA A 67 11.23 0.69 -0.01
N SER A 68 9.92 0.46 0.17
CA SER A 68 9.18 -0.62 -0.50
C SER A 68 8.45 -0.16 -1.78
N GLY A 69 8.56 1.13 -2.14
CA GLY A 69 7.91 1.74 -3.29
C GLY A 69 6.39 1.94 -3.13
N LEU A 70 5.84 1.71 -1.94
CA LEU A 70 4.40 1.80 -1.70
C LEU A 70 3.90 3.25 -1.70
N THR A 71 4.73 4.20 -1.28
CA THR A 71 4.37 5.63 -1.26
C THR A 71 4.00 6.15 -2.65
N ASN A 72 4.74 5.73 -3.69
CA ASN A 72 4.55 6.21 -5.06
C ASN A 72 3.71 5.25 -5.93
N LEU A 73 3.04 4.26 -5.32
CA LEU A 73 2.26 3.25 -6.05
C LEU A 73 1.15 3.84 -6.94
N TYR A 74 0.61 4.98 -6.53
CA TYR A 74 -0.45 5.69 -7.26
C TYR A 74 0.08 6.63 -8.36
N MET A 75 1.37 6.93 -8.37
CA MET A 75 1.97 7.87 -9.32
C MET A 75 2.14 7.25 -10.70
N GLU A 76 2.14 8.09 -11.74
CA GLU A 76 2.57 7.65 -13.07
C GLU A 76 4.09 7.39 -13.10
N PRO A 77 4.59 6.52 -13.99
CA PRO A 77 6.03 6.22 -14.04
C PRO A 77 6.93 7.40 -14.37
N GLU A 78 6.42 8.42 -15.04
CA GLU A 78 7.11 9.69 -15.28
C GLU A 78 7.39 10.47 -13.97
N HIS A 79 6.60 10.21 -12.93
CA HIS A 79 6.68 10.82 -11.60
C HIS A 79 7.11 9.79 -10.52
N GLY A 80 7.89 8.77 -10.91
CA GLY A 80 8.47 7.80 -9.98
C GLY A 80 7.57 6.64 -9.56
N GLY A 81 6.39 6.49 -10.17
CA GLY A 81 5.58 5.28 -10.05
C GLY A 81 6.13 4.10 -10.88
N PHE A 82 5.54 2.92 -10.74
CA PHE A 82 5.98 1.73 -11.49
C PHE A 82 4.85 0.91 -12.12
N ILE A 83 3.59 1.22 -11.81
CA ILE A 83 2.42 0.56 -12.42
C ILE A 83 1.83 1.50 -13.47
N GLN A 84 1.69 1.00 -14.69
CA GLN A 84 1.02 1.72 -15.77
C GLN A 84 -0.50 1.51 -15.73
N GLY A 85 -1.27 2.51 -16.16
CA GLY A 85 -2.73 2.43 -16.27
C GLY A 85 -3.47 2.52 -14.93
N PRO A 86 -4.69 1.97 -14.80
CA PRO A 86 -5.51 2.10 -13.59
C PRO A 86 -4.90 1.38 -12.37
N LYS A 87 -4.69 2.14 -11.28
CA LYS A 87 -3.97 1.67 -10.07
C LYS A 87 -4.87 1.30 -8.90
N ASN A 88 -6.19 1.48 -9.03
CA ASN A 88 -7.16 1.24 -7.95
C ASN A 88 -7.05 -0.16 -7.35
N MET A 89 -6.86 -1.19 -8.19
CA MET A 89 -6.70 -2.57 -7.70
C MET A 89 -5.38 -2.75 -6.94
N ALA A 90 -4.29 -2.14 -7.41
CA ALA A 90 -2.99 -2.17 -6.70
C ALA A 90 -3.11 -1.53 -5.32
N MET A 91 -3.69 -0.33 -5.26
CA MET A 91 -3.92 0.41 -4.02
C MET A 91 -4.82 -0.39 -3.06
N ALA A 92 -5.90 -1.00 -3.56
CA ALA A 92 -6.79 -1.82 -2.75
C ALA A 92 -6.10 -3.07 -2.18
N LEU A 93 -5.30 -3.76 -2.98
CA LEU A 93 -4.53 -4.93 -2.56
C LEU A 93 -3.51 -4.57 -1.47
N VAL A 94 -2.76 -3.48 -1.64
CA VAL A 94 -1.78 -3.02 -0.64
C VAL A 94 -2.46 -2.62 0.67
N ALA A 95 -3.54 -1.84 0.59
CA ALA A 95 -4.31 -1.46 1.77
C ALA A 95 -4.88 -2.71 2.48
N PHE A 96 -5.39 -3.69 1.73
CA PHE A 96 -5.90 -4.95 2.27
C PHE A 96 -4.83 -5.74 3.04
N GLU A 97 -3.64 -5.89 2.48
CA GLU A 97 -2.55 -6.65 3.11
C GLU A 97 -2.05 -5.98 4.39
N ILE A 98 -1.90 -4.65 4.41
CA ILE A 98 -1.46 -3.92 5.60
C ILE A 98 -2.55 -3.92 6.68
N SER A 99 -3.82 -3.78 6.28
CA SER A 99 -4.97 -3.75 7.21
C SER A 99 -5.13 -5.03 8.01
N TRP A 100 -4.60 -6.16 7.51
CA TRP A 100 -4.59 -7.41 8.27
C TRP A 100 -3.79 -7.30 9.58
N VAL A 101 -2.80 -6.41 9.62
CA VAL A 101 -1.98 -6.15 10.81
C VAL A 101 -2.46 -4.88 11.52
N ASP A 102 -2.57 -3.77 10.80
CA ASP A 102 -3.08 -2.51 11.34
C ASP A 102 -3.75 -1.61 10.30
N ALA A 103 -4.99 -1.22 10.58
CA ALA A 103 -5.77 -0.34 9.72
C ALA A 103 -5.30 1.13 9.79
N GLY A 104 -4.70 1.54 10.91
CA GLY A 104 -4.10 2.87 11.05
C GLY A 104 -2.90 3.03 10.11
N ALA A 105 -1.99 2.06 10.14
CA ALA A 105 -0.86 1.98 9.21
C ALA A 105 -1.32 1.96 7.75
N ALA A 106 -2.33 1.17 7.40
CA ALA A 106 -2.88 1.13 6.04
C ALA A 106 -3.43 2.50 5.59
N THR A 107 -4.13 3.20 6.48
CA THR A 107 -4.65 4.55 6.20
C THR A 107 -3.52 5.56 6.01
N CYS A 108 -2.48 5.49 6.83
CA CYS A 108 -1.29 6.32 6.70
C CYS A 108 -0.62 6.14 5.33
N GLY A 109 -0.50 4.90 4.83
CA GLY A 109 0.05 4.62 3.51
C GLY A 109 -0.77 5.19 2.33
N LEU A 110 -2.04 5.54 2.56
CA LEU A 110 -2.90 6.16 1.54
C LEU A 110 -2.87 7.70 1.59
N ALA A 111 -2.25 8.30 2.61
CA ALA A 111 -2.32 9.75 2.86
C ALA A 111 -1.77 10.57 1.68
N SER A 112 -0.61 10.19 1.14
CA SER A 112 0.01 10.87 0.00
C SER A 112 -0.88 10.83 -1.24
N ASN A 113 -1.45 9.67 -1.55
CA ASN A 113 -2.42 9.54 -2.64
C ASN A 113 -3.63 10.45 -2.42
N LEU A 114 -4.22 10.49 -1.23
CA LEU A 114 -5.38 11.33 -0.97
C LEU A 114 -5.07 12.83 -1.08
N ALA A 115 -3.86 13.24 -0.69
CA ALA A 115 -3.41 14.62 -0.82
C ALA A 115 -3.18 15.02 -2.28
N LEU A 116 -2.60 14.13 -3.08
CA LEU A 116 -2.14 14.45 -4.44
C LEU A 116 -3.10 13.99 -5.55
N ALA A 117 -4.07 13.11 -5.27
CA ALA A 117 -5.06 12.65 -6.25
C ALA A 117 -5.84 13.79 -6.95
N PRO A 118 -6.26 14.88 -6.27
CA PRO A 118 -6.90 15.99 -6.97
C PRO A 118 -6.01 16.65 -8.04
N ILE A 119 -4.71 16.77 -7.75
CA ILE A 119 -3.72 17.32 -8.69
C ILE A 119 -3.43 16.29 -9.80
N HIS A 120 -3.36 15.01 -9.45
CA HIS A 120 -3.14 13.91 -10.40
C HIS A 120 -4.22 13.90 -11.49
N GLU A 121 -5.48 13.92 -11.05
CA GLU A 121 -6.63 13.74 -11.91
C GLU A 121 -7.03 15.02 -12.65
N ARG A 122 -6.83 16.20 -12.03
CA ARG A 122 -7.43 17.47 -12.49
C ARG A 122 -6.47 18.67 -12.46
N GLY A 123 -5.24 18.49 -12.01
CA GLY A 123 -4.24 19.56 -11.98
C GLY A 123 -3.81 19.98 -13.38
N THR A 124 -3.32 21.21 -13.49
CA THR A 124 -2.60 21.67 -14.68
C THR A 124 -1.27 20.92 -14.82
N ASP A 125 -0.68 20.94 -16.02
CA ASP A 125 0.64 20.36 -16.25
C ASP A 125 1.67 20.95 -15.28
N GLU A 126 1.67 22.28 -15.09
CA GLU A 126 2.52 22.98 -14.12
C GLU A 126 2.33 22.50 -12.67
N GLN A 127 1.09 22.20 -12.26
CA GLN A 127 0.82 21.68 -10.91
C GLN A 127 1.33 20.25 -10.75
N ARG A 128 1.14 19.39 -11.76
CA ARG A 128 1.65 18.02 -11.71
C ARG A 128 3.18 18.02 -11.65
N ASP A 129 3.82 18.76 -12.54
CA ASP A 129 5.28 18.86 -12.58
C ASP A 129 5.86 19.42 -11.27
N HIS A 130 5.19 20.38 -10.64
CA HIS A 130 5.67 20.98 -9.39
C HIS A 130 5.47 20.10 -8.15
N TYR A 131 4.33 19.40 -8.04
CA TYR A 131 3.97 18.65 -6.82
C TYR A 131 4.29 17.15 -6.92
N MET A 132 4.60 16.64 -8.11
CA MET A 132 4.87 15.20 -8.35
C MET A 132 6.22 14.94 -9.02
N GLY A 133 6.86 15.96 -9.62
CA GLY A 133 8.16 15.87 -10.28
C GLY A 133 9.37 16.05 -9.35
#